data_AF-A0A7C5EH78-F1
#
_entry.id   AF-A0A7C5EH78-F1
#
_cell.length_a   1.000
_cell.length_b   1.000
_cell.length_c   1.000
_cell.angle_alpha   90.00
_cell.angle_beta   90.00
_cell.angle_gamma   90.00
#
_symmetry.space_group_name_H-M   'P 1'
#
loop_
_entity.id
_entity.type
_entity.pdbx_description
1 polymer ?
#
loop_
_entity_poly.entity_id
_entity_poly.type
_entity_poly.pdbx_seq_one_letter_code
_entity_poly.pdbx_strand_id
1 'polypeptide(L)'
;MSGRRKKGVVVGGIGGATCRELLAVLNDYLDGQIDPSICREMERHLRKCNPCRVVVDNLRKTITLYRQDGARVLPPAFRAKLHAELRKAWKKRRPAAR
;
A
#
# COMPACT_ATOMS: atom_id res chain seq x y z
N MET A 1 3.20 14.36 13.79
CA MET A 1 4.43 14.48 12.98
C MET A 1 5.23 13.19 13.12
N SER A 2 5.14 12.32 12.13
CA SER A 2 6.23 11.44 11.72
C SER A 2 5.88 11.05 10.30
N GLY A 3 6.16 11.98 9.38
CA GLY A 3 6.13 11.69 7.96
C GLY A 3 7.19 10.62 7.74
N ARG A 4 6.72 9.39 7.50
CA ARG A 4 7.57 8.30 7.02
C ARG A 4 8.19 8.84 5.73
N ARG A 5 9.46 9.25 5.79
CA ARG A 5 10.24 9.58 4.60
C ARG A 5 10.19 8.32 3.73
N LYS A 6 9.29 8.28 2.74
CA LYS A 6 9.34 7.25 1.71
C LYS A 6 10.71 7.46 1.06
N LYS A 7 11.64 6.53 1.28
CA LYS A 7 12.84 6.42 0.44
C LYS A 7 12.29 6.34 -0.98
N GLY A 8 12.44 7.42 -1.74
CA GLY A 8 12.04 7.43 -3.15
C GLY A 8 12.80 6.31 -3.81
N VAL A 9 12.09 5.25 -4.22
CA VAL A 9 12.68 4.31 -5.16
C VAL A 9 12.91 5.14 -6.42
N VAL A 10 14.16 5.44 -6.70
CA VAL A 10 14.59 6.12 -7.92
C VAL A 10 14.39 5.16 -9.08
N VAL A 11 13.17 5.10 -9.60
CA VAL A 11 12.91 4.49 -10.91
C VAL A 11 13.25 5.57 -11.91
N GLY A 12 14.47 5.52 -12.46
CA GLY A 12 14.94 6.58 -13.35
C GLY A 12 16.12 6.13 -14.21
N GLY A 13 15.87 5.96 -15.50
CA GLY A 13 16.90 6.07 -16.55
C GLY A 13 16.81 5.08 -17.71
N ILE A 14 16.21 5.53 -18.83
CA ILE A 14 16.46 5.11 -20.22
C ILE A 14 16.48 3.58 -20.48
N GLY A 15 15.43 2.86 -20.07
CA GLY A 15 15.39 1.42 -20.32
C GLY A 15 14.10 0.66 -20.04
N GLY A 16 13.02 1.32 -19.61
CA GLY A 16 11.84 0.61 -19.11
C GLY A 16 12.11 -0.14 -17.79
N ALA A 17 11.09 -0.30 -16.96
CA ALA A 17 11.28 -0.95 -15.66
C ALA A 17 11.79 -2.40 -15.84
N THR A 18 12.83 -2.74 -15.10
CA THR A 18 13.37 -4.10 -14.99
C THR A 18 12.52 -4.93 -14.02
N CYS A 19 12.68 -6.26 -14.04
CA CYS A 19 12.03 -7.13 -13.04
C CYS A 19 12.43 -6.75 -11.60
N ARG A 20 13.69 -6.35 -11.40
CA ARG A 20 14.23 -5.96 -10.09
C ARG A 20 13.57 -4.67 -9.58
N GLU A 21 13.44 -3.67 -10.45
CA GLU A 21 12.77 -2.42 -10.11
C GLU A 21 11.29 -2.66 -9.83
N LEU A 22 10.62 -3.50 -10.62
CA LEU A 22 9.23 -3.89 -10.35
C LEU A 22 9.08 -4.48 -8.96
N LEU A 23 9.95 -5.41 -8.56
CA LEU A 23 9.92 -6.01 -7.22
C LEU A 23 10.17 -4.96 -6.12
N ALA A 24 11.03 -3.98 -6.36
CA ALA A 24 11.35 -2.94 -5.39
C ALA A 24 10.16 -2.01 -5.07
N VAL A 25 9.27 -1.79 -6.04
CA VAL A 25 8.08 -0.94 -5.87
C VAL A 25 6.76 -1.71 -5.81
N LEU A 26 6.82 -3.04 -5.81
CA LEU A 26 5.65 -3.92 -5.96
C LEU A 26 4.58 -3.68 -4.89
N ASN A 27 4.99 -3.45 -3.64
CA ASN A 27 4.05 -3.19 -2.55
C ASN A 27 3.28 -1.88 -2.76
N ASP A 28 3.98 -0.77 -3.07
CA ASP A 28 3.34 0.51 -3.35
C ASP A 28 2.40 0.42 -4.57
N TYR A 29 2.77 -0.38 -5.59
CA TYR A 29 1.92 -0.66 -6.75
C TYR A 29 0.64 -1.43 -6.39
N LEU A 30 0.75 -2.50 -5.60
CA LEU A 30 -0.41 -3.30 -5.16
C LEU A 30 -1.35 -2.51 -4.24
N ASP A 31 -0.80 -1.62 -3.41
CA ASP A 31 -1.57 -0.76 -2.50
C ASP A 31 -2.17 0.49 -3.21
N GLY A 32 -1.82 0.72 -4.49
CA GLY A 32 -2.24 1.91 -5.23
C GLY A 32 -1.65 3.21 -4.69
N GLN A 33 -0.51 3.14 -3.98
CA GLN A 33 0.17 4.27 -3.34
C GLN A 33 1.47 4.65 -4.06
N ILE A 34 1.51 4.39 -5.37
CA ILE A 34 2.65 4.61 -6.26
C ILE A 34 2.44 5.85 -7.13
N ASP A 35 3.53 6.53 -7.48
CA ASP A 35 3.47 7.65 -8.40
C ASP A 35 2.90 7.22 -9.78
N PRO A 36 2.00 8.01 -10.41
CA PRO A 36 1.39 7.64 -11.68
C PRO A 36 2.37 7.40 -12.83
N SER A 37 3.52 8.08 -12.84
CA SER A 37 4.55 7.87 -13.86
C SER A 37 5.19 6.48 -13.75
N ILE A 38 5.50 6.07 -12.52
CA ILE A 38 6.06 4.75 -12.21
C ILE A 38 5.02 3.66 -12.47
N CYS A 39 3.74 3.90 -12.13
CA CYS A 39 2.66 2.97 -12.44
C CYS A 39 2.61 2.62 -13.94
N ARG A 40 2.69 3.64 -14.81
CA ARG A 40 2.72 3.44 -16.27
C ARG A 40 3.94 2.64 -16.73
N GLU A 41 5.08 2.80 -16.07
CA GLU A 41 6.30 2.03 -16.36
C GLU A 41 6.16 0.55 -15.99
N MET A 42 5.60 0.29 -14.82
CA MET A 42 5.31 -1.07 -14.38
C MET A 42 4.30 -1.75 -15.30
N GLU A 43 3.23 -1.05 -15.69
CA GLU A 43 2.26 -1.58 -16.65
C GLU A 43 2.91 -1.90 -18.00
N ARG A 44 3.85 -1.07 -18.48
CA ARG A 44 4.64 -1.36 -19.68
C ARG A 44 5.46 -2.63 -19.51
N HIS A 45 6.13 -2.81 -18.38
CA HIS A 45 6.90 -4.01 -18.07
C HIS A 45 6.00 -5.25 -18.02
N LEU A 46 4.89 -5.17 -17.29
CA LEU A 46 3.94 -6.28 -17.13
C LEU A 46 3.35 -6.72 -18.47
N ARG A 47 3.16 -5.82 -19.45
CA ARG A 47 2.74 -6.23 -20.80
C ARG A 47 3.74 -7.13 -21.52
N LYS A 48 5.04 -7.03 -21.20
CA LYS A 48 6.13 -7.72 -21.90
C LYS A 48 6.75 -8.88 -21.09
N CYS A 49 6.60 -8.89 -19.77
CA CYS A 49 7.23 -9.86 -18.88
C CYS A 49 6.20 -10.85 -18.31
N ASN A 50 6.23 -12.11 -18.76
CA ASN A 50 5.36 -13.16 -18.20
C ASN A 50 5.68 -13.50 -16.72
N PRO A 51 6.95 -13.67 -16.31
CA PRO A 51 7.27 -13.95 -14.90
C PRO A 51 6.72 -12.91 -13.92
N CYS A 52 6.87 -11.62 -14.21
CA CYS A 52 6.36 -10.57 -13.33
C CYS A 52 4.83 -10.49 -13.32
N ARG A 53 4.15 -10.83 -14.42
CA ARG A 53 2.68 -10.99 -14.43
C ARG A 53 2.24 -12.07 -13.45
N VAL A 54 2.85 -13.25 -13.52
CA VAL A 54 2.55 -14.36 -12.61
C VAL A 54 2.75 -13.96 -11.15
N VAL A 55 3.84 -13.24 -10.83
CA VAL A 55 4.08 -12.73 -9.46
C VAL A 55 2.98 -11.77 -9.02
N VAL A 56 2.64 -10.76 -9.82
CA VAL A 56 1.60 -9.77 -9.50
C VAL A 56 0.24 -10.44 -9.34
N ASP A 57 -0.12 -11.35 -10.24
CA ASP A 57 -1.42 -12.03 -10.21
C ASP A 57 -1.53 -12.95 -9.01
N ASN A 58 -0.48 -13.69 -8.66
CA ASN A 58 -0.45 -14.51 -7.45
C ASN A 58 -0.62 -13.65 -6.20
N LEU A 59 0.08 -12.53 -6.09
CA LEU A 59 -0.07 -11.63 -4.94
C LEU A 59 -1.47 -11.02 -4.86
N ARG A 60 -2.06 -10.61 -5.99
CA ARG A 60 -3.46 -10.14 -6.03
C ARG A 60 -4.43 -11.21 -5.53
N LYS A 61 -4.26 -12.47 -5.96
CA LYS A 61 -5.06 -13.60 -5.49
C LYS A 61 -4.89 -13.82 -3.99
N THR A 62 -3.66 -13.80 -3.49
CA THR A 62 -3.38 -13.90 -2.06
C THR A 62 -4.07 -12.78 -1.28
N ILE A 63 -3.97 -11.52 -1.74
CA ILE A 63 -4.69 -10.39 -1.12
C ILE A 63 -6.20 -10.62 -1.11
N THR A 64 -6.76 -11.11 -2.22
CA THR A 64 -8.19 -11.44 -2.31
C THR A 64 -8.58 -12.51 -1.29
N LEU A 65 -7.83 -13.61 -1.19
CA LEU A 65 -8.09 -14.68 -0.22
C LEU A 65 -8.09 -14.15 1.22
N TYR A 66 -7.08 -13.35 1.61
CA TYR A 66 -7.04 -12.74 2.94
C TYR A 66 -8.17 -11.74 3.20
N ARG A 67 -8.72 -11.10 2.16
CA ARG A 67 -9.86 -10.19 2.28
C ARG A 67 -11.20 -10.94 2.36
N GLN A 68 -11.30 -12.13 1.77
CA GLN A 68 -12.52 -12.95 1.76
C GLN A 68 -12.92 -13.45 3.15
N ASP A 69 -11.95 -13.68 4.04
CA ASP A 69 -12.21 -13.99 5.46
C ASP A 69 -12.91 -12.84 6.23
N GLY A 70 -13.16 -11.71 5.54
CA GLY A 70 -14.09 -10.68 5.95
C GLY A 70 -13.52 -9.75 7.01
N ALA A 71 -13.94 -8.49 6.95
CA ALA A 71 -13.84 -7.62 8.11
C ALA A 71 -14.69 -8.25 9.22
N ARG A 72 -14.05 -8.86 10.23
CA ARG A 72 -14.75 -9.33 11.42
C ARG A 72 -15.56 -8.16 11.98
N VAL A 73 -16.88 -8.32 12.04
CA VAL A 73 -17.74 -7.32 12.64
C VAL A 73 -17.32 -7.19 14.10
N LEU A 74 -16.77 -6.03 14.46
CA LEU A 74 -16.41 -5.76 15.84
C LEU A 74 -17.70 -5.71 16.66
N PRO A 75 -17.79 -6.41 17.81
CA PRO A 75 -18.93 -6.28 18.72
C PRO A 75 -19.21 -4.80 19.02
N PRO A 76 -20.46 -4.33 18.99
CA PRO A 76 -20.79 -2.92 19.13
C PRO A 76 -20.17 -2.27 20.38
N ALA A 77 -20.17 -2.99 21.50
CA ALA A 77 -19.55 -2.55 22.76
C ALA A 77 -18.03 -2.34 22.61
N PHE A 78 -17.34 -3.25 21.93
CA PHE A 78 -15.90 -3.12 21.67
C PHE A 78 -15.60 -1.94 20.76
N ARG A 79 -16.37 -1.78 19.66
CA ARG A 79 -16.26 -0.64 18.75
C ARG A 79 -16.46 0.69 19.48
N ALA A 80 -17.47 0.78 20.33
CA ALA A 80 -17.75 1.98 21.12
C ALA A 80 -16.60 2.32 22.08
N LYS A 81 -16.09 1.32 22.81
CA LYS A 81 -14.96 1.48 23.74
C LYS A 81 -13.69 1.91 23.00
N LEU A 82 -13.35 1.25 21.90
CA LEU A 82 -12.21 1.59 21.07
C LEU A 82 -12.30 3.05 20.57
N HIS A 83 -13.45 3.44 20.02
CA HIS A 83 -13.67 4.80 19.54
C HIS A 83 -13.56 5.84 20.67
N ALA A 84 -14.03 5.54 21.87
CA ALA A 84 -13.90 6.42 23.03
C ALA A 84 -12.43 6.63 23.42
N GLU A 85 -11.65 5.55 23.51
CA GLU A 85 -10.23 5.62 23.84
C GLU A 85 -9.41 6.36 22.77
N LEU A 86 -9.68 6.09 21.48
CA LEU A 86 -9.04 6.81 20.37
C LEU A 86 -9.33 8.32 20.44
N ARG A 87 -10.57 8.74 20.73
CA ARG A 87 -10.91 10.16 20.91
C ARG A 87 -10.19 10.78 22.10
N LYS A 88 -10.10 10.09 23.24
CA LYS A 88 -9.34 10.57 24.41
C LYS A 88 -7.87 10.76 24.07
N ALA A 89 -7.24 9.78 23.43
CA ALA A 89 -5.84 9.85 23.00
C ALA A 89 -5.61 10.98 21.99
N TRP A 90 -6.53 11.20 21.06
CA TRP A 90 -6.45 12.29 20.08
C TRP A 90 -6.49 13.67 20.75
N LYS A 91 -7.36 13.87 21.74
CA LYS A 91 -7.42 15.13 22.51
C LYS A 91 -6.11 15.40 23.26
N LYS A 92 -5.49 14.37 23.83
CA LYS A 92 -4.20 14.49 24.53
C LYS A 92 -3.01 14.74 23.59
N ARG A 93 -3.03 14.16 22.38
CA ARG A 93 -1.96 14.29 21.38
C ARG A 93 -2.05 15.55 20.52
N ARG A 94 -3.21 16.21 20.44
CA ARG A 94 -3.27 17.56 19.84
C ARG A 94 -2.59 18.53 20.80
N PRO A 95 -1.47 19.18 20.44
CA PRO A 95 -1.17 20.46 21.06
C PRO A 95 -2.37 21.37 20.77
N ALA A 96 -2.76 22.18 21.75
CA ALA A 96 -3.73 23.25 21.53
C ALA A 96 -3.34 23.97 20.22
N ALA A 97 -4.29 24.05 19.28
CA ALA A 97 -4.04 24.71 18.00
C ALA A 97 -3.50 26.12 18.28
N ARG A 98 -2.33 26.43 17.74
CA ARG A 98 -1.76 27.77 17.68
C ARG A 98 -1.88 28.26 16.26
#